data_AF-A0A418NCV3-F1
#
_entry.id   AF-A0A418NCV3-F1
#
_cell.length_a   1.000
_cell.length_b   1.000
_cell.length_c   1.000
_cell.angle_alpha   90.00
_cell.angle_beta   90.00
_cell.angle_gamma   90.00
#
_symmetry.space_group_name_H-M   'P 1'
#
loop_
_entity.id
_entity.type
_entity.pdbx_description
1 polymer ?
#
loop_
_entity_poly.entity_id
_entity_poly.type
_entity_poly.pdbx_seq_one_letter_code
_entity_poly.pdbx_strand_id
1 'polypeptide(L)'
;MAGLIGFSIGCLLGGMVGAALFGWIVERFAFRDKPPATRAALTIGVAWLLTGTLAAWGFGRGVDLYWPAALYYVPGCFLYYLLYRRRLERAYVEDTDADVFT
;
A
#
# COMPACT_ATOMS: atom_id res chain seq x y z
N MET A 1 -15.28 -24.42 4.34
CA MET A 1 -15.20 -23.17 5.14
C MET A 1 -13.75 -22.78 5.47
N ALA A 2 -12.90 -23.67 5.99
CA ALA A 2 -11.51 -23.33 6.33
C ALA A 2 -10.66 -22.78 5.15
N GLY A 3 -10.87 -23.29 3.93
CA GLY A 3 -10.13 -22.80 2.74
C GLY A 3 -10.46 -21.37 2.31
N LEU A 4 -11.69 -20.91 2.52
CA LEU A 4 -12.10 -19.52 2.22
C LEU A 4 -11.45 -18.53 3.20
N ILE A 5 -11.42 -18.90 4.48
CA ILE A 5 -10.79 -18.08 5.53
C ILE A 5 -9.29 -17.93 5.25
N GLY A 6 -8.60 -19.04 4.93
CA GLY A 6 -7.18 -19.01 4.57
C GLY A 6 -6.89 -18.16 3.33
N PHE A 7 -7.74 -18.26 2.30
CA PHE A 7 -7.64 -17.44 1.09
C PHE A 7 -7.81 -15.95 1.39
N SER A 8 -8.84 -15.57 2.14
CA SER A 8 -9.09 -14.17 2.52
C SER A 8 -7.95 -13.59 3.36
N ILE A 9 -7.42 -14.35 4.33
CA ILE A 9 -6.26 -13.93 5.11
C ILE A 9 -5.03 -13.76 4.21
N GLY A 10 -4.79 -14.69 3.29
CA GLY A 10 -3.70 -14.63 2.33
C GLY A 10 -3.75 -13.39 1.43
N CYS A 11 -4.92 -13.06 0.86
CA CYS A 11 -5.09 -11.85 0.05
C CYS A 11 -4.91 -10.57 0.86
N LEU A 12 -5.38 -10.55 2.11
CA LEU A 12 -5.25 -9.40 3.00
C LEU A 12 -3.78 -9.15 3.36
N LEU A 13 -3.07 -10.19 3.79
CA LEU A 13 -1.64 -10.11 4.08
C LEU A 13 -0.82 -9.79 2.84
N GLY A 14 -1.13 -10.42 1.70
CA GLY A 14 -0.49 -10.12 0.43
C GLY A 14 -0.68 -8.66 0.01
N GLY A 15 -1.86 -8.08 0.27
CA GLY A 15 -2.16 -6.67 -0.02
C GLY A 15 -1.36 -5.74 0.88
N MET A 16 -1.25 -6.07 2.17
CA MET A 16 -0.43 -5.30 3.11
C MET A 16 1.06 -5.35 2.74
N VAL A 17 1.59 -6.54 2.44
CA VAL A 17 3.01 -6.72 2.10
C VAL A 17 3.34 -6.06 0.77
N GLY A 18 2.50 -6.24 -0.26
CA GLY A 18 2.68 -5.59 -1.55
C GLY A 18 2.63 -4.06 -1.44
N ALA A 19 1.64 -3.53 -0.71
CA ALA A 19 1.55 -2.09 -0.45
C ALA A 19 2.76 -1.56 0.32
N ALA A 20 3.29 -2.32 1.29
CA ALA A 20 4.48 -1.94 2.04
C ALA A 20 5.75 -1.91 1.18
N LEU A 21 5.97 -2.97 0.40
CA LEU A 21 7.15 -3.10 -0.45
C LEU A 21 7.16 -2.02 -1.55
N PHE A 22 6.08 -1.95 -2.34
CA PHE A 22 6.00 -0.98 -3.42
C PHE A 22 5.82 0.45 -2.89
N GLY A 23 5.15 0.64 -1.75
CA GLY A 23 5.04 1.93 -1.09
C GLY A 23 6.40 2.48 -0.68
N TRP A 24 7.27 1.64 -0.12
CA TRP A 24 8.65 2.04 0.22
C TRP A 24 9.46 2.42 -1.02
N ILE A 25 9.33 1.68 -2.12
CA ILE A 25 9.99 2.01 -3.39
C ILE A 25 9.50 3.35 -3.92
N VAL A 26 8.17 3.53 -4.04
CA VAL A 26 7.57 4.74 -4.58
C VAL A 26 7.93 5.96 -3.73
N GLU A 27 7.90 5.85 -2.41
CA GLU A 27 8.30 6.94 -1.50
C GLU A 27 9.77 7.34 -1.65
N ARG A 28 10.64 6.39 -2.00
CA ARG A 28 12.07 6.68 -2.18
C ARG A 28 12.33 7.51 -3.44
N PHE A 29 11.48 7.40 -4.46
CA PHE A 29 11.65 8.07 -5.75
C PHE A 29 10.64 9.19 -6.02
N ALA A 30 9.50 9.23 -5.32
CA ALA A 30 8.40 10.14 -5.63
C ALA A 30 7.68 10.68 -4.37
N PHE A 31 7.02 11.82 -4.54
CA PHE A 31 6.09 12.45 -3.58
C PHE A 31 6.68 12.90 -2.22
N ARG A 32 8.00 13.03 -2.10
CA ARG A 32 8.65 13.52 -0.86
C ARG A 32 8.18 14.92 -0.46
N ASP A 33 7.94 15.79 -1.43
CA ASP A 33 7.60 17.20 -1.21
C ASP A 33 6.08 17.43 -0.98
N LYS A 34 5.29 16.35 -0.88
CA LYS A 34 3.83 16.44 -0.71
C LYS A 34 3.43 16.36 0.77
N PRO A 35 2.31 17.02 1.15
CA PRO A 35 1.74 16.90 2.49
C PRO A 35 1.46 15.43 2.86
N PRO A 36 1.55 15.06 4.14
CA PRO A 36 1.55 13.65 4.59
C PRO A 36 0.31 12.86 4.14
N ALA A 37 -0.89 13.46 4.17
CA ALA A 37 -2.11 12.81 3.72
C ALA A 37 -2.12 12.52 2.20
N THR A 38 -1.69 13.50 1.40
CA THR A 38 -1.62 13.38 -0.07
C THR A 38 -0.51 12.43 -0.50
N ARG A 39 0.66 12.49 0.17
CA ARG A 39 1.77 11.56 -0.02
C ARG A 39 1.33 10.13 0.25
N ALA A 40 0.68 9.88 1.38
CA ALA A 40 0.16 8.56 1.73
C ALA A 40 -0.80 8.00 0.67
N ALA A 41 -1.74 8.82 0.19
CA ALA A 41 -2.72 8.40 -0.79
C ALA A 41 -2.10 8.07 -2.14
N LEU A 42 -1.17 8.92 -2.63
CA LEU A 42 -0.50 8.70 -3.92
C LEU A 42 0.45 7.50 -3.88
N THR A 43 1.28 7.40 -2.84
CA THR A 43 2.21 6.29 -2.66
C THR A 43 1.47 4.95 -2.63
N ILE A 44 0.36 4.89 -1.90
CA ILE A 44 -0.39 3.63 -1.77
C ILE A 44 -1.28 3.36 -2.96
N GLY A 45 -1.80 4.38 -3.64
CA GLY A 45 -2.48 4.21 -4.92
C GLY A 45 -1.57 3.54 -5.95
N VAL A 46 -0.33 4.01 -6.09
CA VAL A 46 0.67 3.40 -6.98
C VAL A 46 1.07 2.00 -6.50
N ALA A 47 1.31 1.83 -5.19
CA ALA A 47 1.67 0.53 -4.62
C ALA A 47 0.56 -0.52 -4.81
N TRP A 48 -0.71 -0.12 -4.71
CA TRP A 48 -1.85 -0.98 -4.99
C TRP A 48 -1.94 -1.35 -6.46
N LEU A 49 -1.71 -0.42 -7.39
CA LEU A 49 -1.67 -0.74 -8.82
C LEU A 49 -0.58 -1.76 -9.15
N LEU A 50 0.63 -1.60 -8.58
CA LEU A 50 1.74 -2.53 -8.78
C LEU A 50 1.45 -3.90 -8.16
N THR A 51 0.92 -3.93 -6.93
CA THR A 51 0.51 -5.17 -6.25
C THR A 51 -0.62 -5.87 -7.01
N GLY A 52 -1.61 -5.11 -7.47
CA GLY A 52 -2.75 -5.60 -8.21
C GLY A 52 -2.37 -6.13 -9.59
N THR A 53 -1.42 -5.50 -10.28
CA THR A 53 -0.88 -6.00 -11.56
C THR A 53 -0.13 -7.31 -11.36
N LEU A 54 0.69 -7.40 -10.30
CA LEU A 54 1.42 -8.64 -9.97
C LEU A 54 0.46 -9.78 -9.60
N ALA A 55 -0.59 -9.47 -8.84
CA ALA A 55 -1.63 -10.42 -8.49
C ALA A 55 -2.46 -10.84 -9.71
N ALA A 56 -2.86 -9.90 -10.57
CA ALA A 56 -3.58 -10.17 -11.81
C ALA A 56 -2.79 -11.09 -12.74
N TRP A 57 -1.47 -10.93 -12.78
CA TRP A 57 -0.58 -11.81 -13.51
C TRP A 57 -0.47 -13.20 -12.87
N GLY A 58 -0.32 -13.28 -11.54
CA GLY A 58 -0.25 -14.55 -10.82
C GLY A 58 -1.54 -15.38 -10.82
N PHE A 59 -2.70 -14.73 -10.86
CA PHE A 59 -4.01 -15.39 -11.03
C PHE A 59 -4.36 -15.65 -12.51
N GLY A 60 -3.66 -14.99 -13.43
CA GLY A 60 -3.76 -15.21 -14.85
C GLY A 60 -3.29 -16.61 -15.24
N ARG A 61 -4.00 -17.26 -16.17
CA ARG A 61 -3.52 -18.48 -16.81
C ARG A 61 -2.60 -18.08 -17.98
N GLY A 62 -1.34 -17.75 -17.70
CA GLY A 62 -0.36 -17.40 -18.74
C GLY A 62 -0.25 -15.89 -18.98
N VAL A 63 -0.61 -15.41 -20.19
CA VAL A 63 -0.43 -14.01 -20.63
C VAL A 63 -1.61 -13.11 -20.22
N ASP A 64 -2.77 -13.70 -19.92
CA ASP A 64 -3.99 -12.94 -19.59
C ASP A 64 -3.98 -12.46 -18.15
N LEU A 65 -4.06 -11.14 -17.96
CA LEU A 65 -4.18 -10.51 -16.65
C LEU A 65 -5.60 -10.67 -16.10
N TYR A 66 -5.75 -11.39 -14.99
CA TYR A 66 -7.02 -11.45 -14.26
C TYR A 66 -7.15 -10.24 -13.34
N TRP A 67 -7.47 -9.07 -13.92
CA TRP A 67 -7.62 -7.80 -13.19
C TRP A 67 -8.54 -7.84 -11.97
N PRO A 68 -9.63 -8.62 -11.93
CA PRO A 68 -10.44 -8.73 -10.71
C PRO A 68 -9.66 -9.25 -9.50
N ALA A 69 -8.51 -9.94 -9.69
CA ALA A 69 -7.64 -10.33 -8.59
C ALA A 69 -7.21 -9.15 -7.73
N ALA A 70 -6.94 -7.98 -8.34
CA ALA A 70 -6.49 -6.78 -7.64
C ALA A 70 -7.48 -6.30 -6.56
N LEU A 71 -8.78 -6.58 -6.74
CA LEU A 71 -9.83 -6.21 -5.79
C LEU A 71 -9.71 -6.97 -4.47
N TYR A 72 -9.22 -8.21 -4.48
CA TYR A 72 -9.03 -8.99 -3.25
C TYR A 72 -7.96 -8.41 -2.33
N TYR A 73 -7.04 -7.60 -2.86
CA TYR A 73 -5.94 -7.00 -2.12
C TYR A 73 -6.30 -5.60 -1.57
N VAL A 74 -7.40 -5.00 -2.03
CA VAL A 74 -7.86 -3.67 -1.60
C VAL A 74 -7.96 -3.53 -0.06
N PRO A 75 -8.56 -4.48 0.69
CA PRO A 75 -8.66 -4.34 2.14
C PRO A 75 -7.29 -4.29 2.83
N GLY A 76 -6.34 -5.10 2.36
CA GLY A 76 -4.97 -5.12 2.88
C GLY A 76 -4.23 -3.81 2.58
N CYS A 77 -4.32 -3.31 1.35
CA CYS A 77 -3.72 -2.04 0.97
C CYS A 77 -4.35 -0.86 1.73
N PHE A 78 -5.67 -0.89 1.97
CA PHE A 78 -6.36 0.13 2.75
C PHE A 78 -5.94 0.13 4.22
N LEU A 79 -5.79 -1.05 4.83
CA LEU A 79 -5.25 -1.15 6.20
C LEU A 79 -3.83 -0.60 6.28
N TYR A 80 -2.98 -0.92 5.30
CA TYR A 80 -1.65 -0.35 5.22
C TYR A 80 -1.69 1.17 5.06
N TYR A 81 -2.63 1.72 4.29
CA TYR A 81 -2.85 3.17 4.18
C TYR A 81 -3.11 3.85 5.51
N LEU A 82 -3.98 3.29 6.34
CA LEU A 82 -4.26 3.86 7.66
C LEU A 82 -3.02 3.84 8.57
N LEU A 83 -2.26 2.73 8.55
CA LEU A 83 -1.02 2.61 9.32
C LEU A 83 0.05 3.58 8.83
N TYR A 84 0.22 3.67 7.52
CA TYR A 84 1.23 4.48 6.86
C TYR A 84 0.95 5.97 7.00
N ARG A 85 -0.32 6.38 6.85
CA ARG A 85 -0.76 7.76 7.12
C ARG A 85 -0.45 8.16 8.56
N ARG A 86 -0.78 7.34 9.55
CA ARG A 86 -0.47 7.62 10.96
C ARG A 86 1.03 7.75 11.21
N ARG A 87 1.86 6.94 10.54
CA ARG A 87 3.31 7.03 10.63
C ARG A 87 3.83 8.35 10.07
N LEU A 88 3.34 8.76 8.90
CA LEU A 88 3.73 10.03 8.28
C LEU A 88 3.25 11.25 9.09
N GLU A 89 2.03 11.21 9.62
CA GLU A 89 1.52 12.29 10.49
C GLU A 89 2.38 12.47 11.74
N ARG A 90 2.82 11.38 12.39
CA ARG A 90 3.72 11.45 13.54
C ARG A 90 5.09 12.06 13.19
N ALA A 91 5.69 11.59 12.10
CA ALA A 91 6.98 12.11 11.64
C ALA A 91 6.91 13.61 11.29
N TYR A 92 5.79 14.06 10.72
CA TYR A 92 5.60 15.46 10.36
C TYR A 92 5.43 16.38 11.58
N VAL A 93 4.70 15.92 12.61
CA VAL A 93 4.56 16.68 13.87
C VAL A 93 5.91 16.81 14.58
N GLU A 94 6.70 15.73 14.61
CA GLU A 94 8.02 15.70 15.24
C GLU A 94 9.04 16.65 14.56
N ASP A 95 9.05 16.72 13.23
CA ASP A 95 9.86 17.70 12.48
C ASP A 95 9.40 19.14 12.72
N THR A 96 8.09 19.38 12.80
CA THR A 96 7.54 20.72 13.05
C THR A 96 7.90 21.23 14.44
N ASP A 97 7.87 20.36 15.46
CA ASP A 97 8.28 20.73 16.81
C ASP A 97 9.79 20.98 16.89
N ALA A 98 10.61 20.21 16.17
CA ALA A 98 12.06 20.40 16.14
C ALA A 98 12.48 21.77 15.57
N ASP A 99 11.81 22.24 14.51
CA ASP A 99 12.09 23.55 13.89
C ASP A 99 11.64 24.75 14.74
N VAL A 100 10.73 24.56 15.70
CA VAL A 100 10.22 25.64 16.59
C VAL A 100 11.16 25.90 17.77
N PHE A 101 12.02 24.93 18.14
CA PHE A 101 12.95 25.05 19.27
C PHE A 101 14.40 25.37 18.89
N THR A 102 14.68 25.65 17.61
CA THR A 102 15.97 26.15 17.09
C THR A 102 15.87 27.59 16.62
#